data_AF-A0A9C6WTB5-F1
#
_entry.id   AF-A0A9C6WTB5-F1
#
_cell.length_a   1.000
_cell.length_b   1.000
_cell.length_c   1.000
_cell.angle_alpha   90.00
_cell.angle_beta   90.00
_cell.angle_gamma   90.00
#
_symmetry.space_group_name_H-M   'P 1'
#
loop_
_entity.id
_entity.type
_entity.pdbx_description
1 polymer ?
#
loop_
_entity_poly.entity_id
_entity_poly.type
_entity_poly.pdbx_seq_one_letter_code
_entity_poly.pdbx_strand_id
1 'polypeptide(L)'
;MAAASIASTGIVLEALRKDNYENWSTLVKNYLVGEGLWHGIVESDPNKPDYGEKDNDSKNEWRSKNAKALHAIQLACGSENLSNIRKFEKAREAWNHLKISFSEDVRAFPDIEQGSEDDRYIYKLHSDVKRGNWDDAKSRLSSYPDSIFSTTPSAGRTVLHVAVASGQARIVKELVKMGNRRLLRMQDKQGYTALALAAKLTDNINMAERIIKKE
;
A
#
# COMPACT_ATOMS: atom_id res chain seq x y z
N MET A 1 21.59 21.93 -10.04
CA MET A 1 20.40 22.58 -10.64
C MET A 1 20.17 21.94 -12.00
N ALA A 2 19.40 20.86 -12.06
CA ALA A 2 18.98 20.26 -13.32
C ALA A 2 17.53 20.70 -13.56
N ALA A 3 17.33 21.55 -14.57
CA ALA A 3 16.02 22.01 -14.98
C ALA A 3 15.24 20.82 -15.57
N ALA A 4 14.12 20.48 -14.95
CA ALA A 4 13.21 19.46 -15.43
C ALA A 4 12.60 19.89 -16.77
N SER A 5 12.56 18.97 -17.74
CA SER A 5 12.00 19.24 -19.07
C SER A 5 10.51 19.57 -18.95
N ILE A 6 10.16 20.84 -19.17
CA ILE A 6 8.77 21.28 -19.29
C ILE A 6 8.27 20.84 -20.66
N ALA A 7 7.73 19.63 -20.72
CA ALA A 7 6.72 19.29 -21.72
C ALA A 7 5.38 19.37 -21.00
N SER A 8 4.71 20.53 -21.06
CA SER A 8 3.32 20.64 -20.63
C SER A 8 2.48 19.84 -21.64
N THR A 9 2.10 18.61 -21.29
CA THR A 9 1.38 17.69 -22.19
C THR A 9 -0.10 18.07 -22.39
N GLY A 10 -0.49 19.33 -22.12
CA GLY A 10 -1.89 19.80 -22.12
C GLY A 10 -2.72 19.27 -20.94
N ILE A 11 -2.26 18.20 -20.29
CA ILE A 11 -2.92 17.56 -19.14
C ILE A 11 -2.39 18.14 -17.81
N VAL A 12 -1.08 18.39 -17.72
CA VAL A 12 -0.42 18.92 -16.51
C VAL A 12 0.56 20.03 -16.86
N LEU A 13 0.76 20.96 -15.92
CA LEU A 13 1.76 22.03 -16.04
C LEU A 13 3.19 21.50 -15.84
N GLU A 14 3.35 20.52 -14.95
CA GLU A 14 4.63 19.91 -14.61
C GLU A 14 4.47 18.40 -14.47
N ALA A 15 5.50 17.64 -14.85
CA ALA A 15 5.54 16.20 -14.62
C ALA A 15 5.54 15.86 -13.13
N LEU A 16 5.07 14.66 -12.80
CA LEU A 16 4.96 14.17 -11.43
C LEU A 16 6.32 14.10 -10.72
N ARG A 17 6.39 14.66 -9.52
CA ARG A 17 7.54 14.64 -8.60
C ARG A 17 7.05 14.37 -7.18
N LYS A 18 7.99 14.15 -6.26
CA LYS A 18 7.69 13.78 -4.87
C LYS A 18 6.92 14.84 -4.08
N ASP A 19 7.02 16.10 -4.48
CA ASP A 19 6.55 17.28 -3.78
C ASP A 19 5.34 17.96 -4.45
N ASN A 20 4.87 17.44 -5.60
CA ASN A 20 3.81 18.10 -6.38
C ASN A 20 2.59 17.20 -6.66
N TYR A 21 2.49 16.05 -5.99
CA TYR A 21 1.45 15.05 -6.27
C TYR A 21 0.02 15.59 -6.13
N GLU A 22 -0.27 16.42 -5.12
CA GLU A 22 -1.62 16.96 -4.92
C GLU A 22 -2.07 17.84 -6.09
N ASN A 23 -1.19 18.74 -6.53
CA ASN A 23 -1.45 19.60 -7.68
C ASN A 23 -1.54 18.78 -8.98
N TRP A 24 -0.59 17.85 -9.17
CA TRP A 24 -0.55 16.98 -10.33
C TRP A 24 -1.82 16.13 -10.44
N SER A 25 -2.21 15.46 -9.37
CA SER A 25 -3.36 14.55 -9.35
C SER A 25 -4.67 15.32 -9.55
N THR A 26 -4.79 16.54 -9.02
CA THR A 26 -5.95 17.40 -9.28
C THR A 26 -6.11 17.71 -10.76
N LEU A 27 -5.04 18.11 -11.44
CA LEU A 27 -5.08 18.44 -12.86
C LEU A 27 -5.42 17.23 -13.73
N VAL A 28 -4.75 16.09 -13.50
CA VAL A 28 -5.01 14.86 -14.26
C VAL A 28 -6.44 14.35 -14.01
N LYS A 29 -6.92 14.39 -12.75
CA LYS A 29 -8.29 14.00 -12.42
C LYS A 29 -9.30 14.87 -13.16
N ASN A 30 -9.14 16.19 -13.15
CA ASN A 30 -10.06 17.11 -13.83
C ASN A 30 -10.10 16.85 -15.34
N TYR A 31 -8.94 16.62 -15.96
CA TYR A 31 -8.87 16.24 -17.37
C TYR A 31 -9.63 14.94 -17.65
N LEU A 32 -9.39 13.89 -16.85
CA LEU A 32 -10.06 12.60 -17.00
C LEU A 32 -11.57 12.68 -16.76
N VAL A 33 -12.02 13.51 -15.81
CA VAL A 33 -13.46 13.76 -15.58
C VAL A 33 -14.08 14.45 -16.79
N GLY A 34 -13.43 15.50 -17.33
CA GLY A 34 -13.90 16.21 -18.52
C GLY A 34 -14.02 15.32 -19.77
N GLU A 35 -13.15 14.32 -19.89
CA GLU A 35 -13.15 13.34 -20.98
C GLU A 35 -14.08 12.12 -20.73
N GLY A 36 -14.77 12.06 -19.58
CA GLY A 36 -15.61 10.91 -19.21
C GLY A 36 -14.82 9.62 -18.95
N LEU A 37 -13.57 9.74 -18.50
CA LEU A 37 -12.60 8.66 -18.30
C LEU A 37 -12.33 8.36 -16.82
N TRP A 38 -12.96 9.07 -15.90
CA TRP A 38 -12.72 8.91 -14.46
C TRP A 38 -13.62 7.83 -13.83
N HIS A 39 -14.92 8.08 -13.74
CA HIS A 39 -15.87 7.19 -13.08
C HIS A 39 -16.08 5.89 -13.87
N GLY A 40 -16.02 4.74 -13.19
CA GLY A 40 -16.16 3.41 -13.80
C GLY A 40 -14.93 2.92 -14.55
N ILE A 41 -13.89 3.75 -14.71
CA ILE A 41 -12.64 3.41 -15.39
C ILE A 41 -11.46 3.50 -14.43
N VAL A 42 -11.14 4.71 -13.96
CA VAL A 42 -10.06 4.97 -13.00
C VAL A 42 -10.59 4.84 -11.57
N GLU A 43 -11.73 5.47 -11.29
CA GLU A 43 -12.47 5.31 -10.04
C GLU A 43 -13.56 4.24 -10.26
N SER A 44 -13.19 2.99 -10.03
CA SER A 44 -14.09 1.84 -10.15
C SER A 44 -14.07 0.98 -8.90
N ASP A 45 -15.22 0.38 -8.59
CA ASP A 45 -15.37 -0.57 -7.48
C ASP A 45 -14.58 -1.86 -7.80
N PRO A 46 -13.59 -2.26 -6.97
CA PRO A 46 -12.82 -3.48 -7.19
C PRO A 46 -13.66 -4.77 -7.14
N ASN A 47 -14.83 -4.73 -6.50
CA ASN A 47 -15.72 -5.88 -6.37
C ASN A 47 -16.73 -5.98 -7.50
N LYS A 48 -16.78 -4.97 -8.38
CA LYS A 48 -17.61 -5.02 -9.58
C LYS A 48 -16.75 -5.38 -10.77
N PRO A 49 -17.27 -6.19 -11.71
CA PRO A 49 -16.58 -6.41 -12.95
C PRO A 49 -16.37 -5.07 -13.66
N ASP A 50 -15.19 -4.92 -14.25
CA ASP A 50 -14.76 -3.70 -14.93
C ASP A 50 -15.77 -3.22 -16.00
N TYR A 51 -16.51 -4.17 -16.59
CA TYR A 51 -17.58 -3.95 -17.55
C TYR A 51 -18.79 -4.82 -17.19
N GLY A 52 -19.99 -4.37 -17.55
CA GLY A 52 -21.19 -5.21 -17.41
C GLY A 52 -21.10 -6.44 -18.32
N GLU A 53 -21.46 -7.62 -17.81
CA GLU A 53 -21.46 -8.90 -18.56
C GLU A 53 -22.44 -8.94 -19.75
N LYS A 54 -23.00 -7.81 -20.18
CA LYS A 54 -24.26 -7.77 -20.93
C LYS A 54 -24.12 -7.70 -22.45
N ASP A 55 -22.99 -7.27 -23.03
CA ASP A 55 -22.68 -7.39 -24.47
C ASP A 55 -21.21 -7.07 -24.81
N ASN A 56 -20.76 -7.45 -26.01
CA ASN A 56 -19.39 -7.21 -26.51
C ASN A 56 -19.08 -5.72 -26.74
N ASP A 57 -20.10 -4.89 -27.02
CA ASP A 57 -19.91 -3.48 -27.33
C ASP A 57 -19.54 -2.69 -26.08
N SER A 58 -20.21 -2.96 -24.97
CA SER A 58 -19.91 -2.43 -23.63
C SER A 58 -18.48 -2.77 -23.19
N LYS A 59 -18.02 -3.99 -23.49
CA LYS A 59 -16.66 -4.43 -23.19
C LYS A 59 -15.62 -3.69 -24.04
N ASN A 60 -15.91 -3.48 -25.32
CA ASN A 60 -15.02 -2.73 -26.22
C ASN A 60 -14.96 -1.24 -25.86
N GLU A 61 -16.10 -0.65 -25.50
CA GLU A 61 -16.16 0.73 -25.03
C GLU A 61 -15.34 0.93 -23.76
N TRP A 62 -15.49 0.04 -22.77
CA TRP A 62 -14.68 0.10 -21.54
C TRP A 62 -13.18 -0.04 -21.84
N ARG A 63 -12.79 -1.00 -22.68
CA ARG A 63 -11.38 -1.20 -23.07
C ARG A 63 -10.80 0.06 -23.71
N SER A 64 -11.56 0.71 -24.60
CA SER A 64 -11.16 1.96 -25.24
C SER A 64 -10.99 3.09 -24.21
N LYS A 65 -11.95 3.26 -23.30
CA LYS A 65 -11.89 4.26 -22.23
C LYS A 65 -10.72 4.03 -21.27
N ASN A 66 -10.51 2.78 -20.85
CA ASN A 66 -9.36 2.39 -20.01
C ASN A 66 -8.02 2.70 -20.70
N ALA A 67 -7.86 2.34 -21.98
CA ALA A 67 -6.64 2.63 -22.73
C ALA A 67 -6.39 4.13 -22.85
N LYS A 68 -7.42 4.92 -23.16
CA LYS A 68 -7.31 6.39 -23.25
C LYS A 68 -6.94 7.02 -21.90
N ALA A 69 -7.55 6.56 -20.82
CA ALA A 69 -7.23 7.01 -19.46
C ALA A 69 -5.79 6.65 -19.05
N LEU A 70 -5.36 5.42 -19.30
CA LEU A 70 -4.01 4.95 -18.99
C LEU A 70 -2.96 5.75 -19.78
N HIS A 71 -3.21 6.00 -21.06
CA HIS A 71 -2.32 6.79 -21.89
C HIS A 71 -2.17 8.23 -21.38
N ALA A 72 -3.27 8.87 -20.99
CA ALA A 72 -3.25 10.21 -20.40
C ALA A 72 -2.40 10.25 -19.10
N ILE A 73 -2.55 9.25 -18.23
CA ILE A 73 -1.75 9.13 -16.99
C ILE A 73 -0.26 8.94 -17.32
N GLN A 74 0.06 8.10 -18.30
CA GLN A 74 1.43 7.83 -18.76
C GLN A 74 2.12 9.08 -19.33
N LEU A 75 1.38 9.91 -20.08
CA LEU A 75 1.89 11.18 -20.59
C LEU A 75 2.07 12.20 -19.47
N ALA A 76 1.18 12.23 -18.49
CA ALA A 76 1.22 13.18 -17.39
C ALA A 76 2.31 12.87 -16.35
N CYS A 77 2.70 11.61 -16.17
CA CYS A 77 3.63 11.23 -15.09
C CYS A 77 5.11 11.53 -15.39
N GLY A 78 5.48 11.80 -16.65
CA GLY A 78 6.86 12.01 -17.09
C GLY A 78 7.67 10.72 -17.26
N SER A 79 8.82 10.82 -17.94
CA SER A 79 9.64 9.67 -18.36
C SER A 79 10.19 8.83 -17.19
N GLU A 80 10.61 9.48 -16.10
CA GLU A 80 11.13 8.79 -14.91
C GLU A 80 10.08 7.87 -14.29
N ASN A 81 8.86 8.37 -14.11
CA ASN A 81 7.77 7.63 -13.47
C ASN A 81 7.05 6.67 -14.41
N LEU A 82 7.13 6.90 -15.73
CA LEU A 82 6.56 6.01 -16.75
C LEU A 82 7.13 4.59 -16.60
N SER A 83 8.41 4.46 -16.30
CA SER A 83 9.08 3.18 -16.07
C SER A 83 8.43 2.35 -14.94
N ASN A 84 7.85 3.02 -13.93
CA ASN A 84 7.21 2.39 -12.78
C ASN A 84 5.80 1.88 -13.11
N ILE A 85 5.11 2.53 -14.04
CA ILE A 85 3.70 2.22 -14.37
C ILE A 85 3.50 1.48 -15.69
N ARG A 86 4.52 1.33 -16.53
CA ARG A 86 4.43 0.67 -17.85
C ARG A 86 3.89 -0.77 -17.82
N LYS A 87 3.99 -1.44 -16.66
CA LYS A 87 3.55 -2.83 -16.48
C LYS A 87 2.03 -2.96 -16.22
N PHE A 88 1.35 -1.86 -15.90
CA PHE A 88 -0.07 -1.89 -15.60
C PHE A 88 -0.89 -1.82 -16.88
N GLU A 89 -1.88 -2.69 -16.98
CA GLU A 89 -2.82 -2.72 -18.11
C GLU A 89 -4.07 -1.86 -17.85
N LYS A 90 -4.32 -1.51 -16.57
CA LYS A 90 -5.47 -0.72 -16.15
C LYS A 90 -5.06 0.67 -15.69
N ALA A 91 -5.82 1.67 -16.12
CA ALA A 91 -5.65 3.06 -15.72
C ALA A 91 -5.77 3.22 -14.19
N ARG A 92 -6.72 2.51 -13.56
CA ARG A 92 -6.87 2.47 -12.09
C ARG A 92 -5.62 1.98 -11.38
N GLU A 93 -5.01 0.90 -11.86
CA GLU A 93 -3.84 0.32 -11.21
C GLU A 93 -2.62 1.26 -11.31
N ALA A 94 -2.42 1.86 -12.49
CA ALA A 94 -1.38 2.87 -12.69
C ALA A 94 -1.61 4.09 -11.79
N TRP A 95 -2.84 4.62 -11.74
CA TRP A 95 -3.22 5.73 -10.87
C TRP A 95 -2.94 5.44 -9.40
N ASN A 96 -3.41 4.30 -8.90
CA ASN A 96 -3.24 3.90 -7.50
C ASN A 96 -1.77 3.71 -7.14
N HIS A 97 -0.96 3.16 -8.04
CA HIS A 97 0.48 3.02 -7.80
C HIS A 97 1.15 4.39 -7.65
N LEU A 98 0.82 5.36 -8.51
CA LEU A 98 1.35 6.72 -8.39
C LEU A 98 0.87 7.39 -7.11
N LYS A 99 -0.41 7.23 -6.76
CA LYS A 99 -0.95 7.73 -5.48
C LYS A 99 -0.16 7.22 -4.29
N ILE A 100 0.05 5.91 -4.18
CA ILE A 100 0.81 5.29 -3.09
C ILE A 100 2.26 5.76 -3.07
N SER A 101 2.85 6.01 -4.23
CA SER A 101 4.28 6.34 -4.36
C SER A 101 4.58 7.82 -4.12
N PHE A 102 3.63 8.72 -4.36
CA PHE A 102 3.85 10.17 -4.43
C PHE A 102 2.93 11.02 -3.57
N SER A 103 1.78 10.52 -3.09
CA SER A 103 0.98 11.31 -2.16
C SER A 103 1.73 11.49 -0.84
N GLU A 104 1.99 12.74 -0.45
CA GLU A 104 2.64 13.08 0.82
C GLU A 104 1.84 12.59 2.05
N ASP A 105 0.57 12.22 1.84
CA ASP A 105 -0.35 11.61 2.82
C ASP A 105 0.08 10.25 3.39
N VAL A 106 1.20 9.65 2.96
CA VAL A 106 1.80 8.50 3.67
C VAL A 106 2.60 8.95 4.90
N ARG A 107 2.75 10.26 5.16
CA ARG A 107 3.44 10.81 6.34
C ARG A 107 2.54 11.47 7.40
N ALA A 108 1.23 11.55 7.22
CA ALA A 108 0.30 11.89 8.29
C ALA A 108 -1.06 11.19 8.08
N PHE A 109 -1.43 10.27 8.98
CA PHE A 109 -2.81 9.81 9.11
C PHE A 109 -3.68 10.98 9.59
N PRO A 110 -4.92 11.16 9.09
CA PRO A 110 -6.01 10.28 9.50
C PRO A 110 -7.07 9.95 8.41
N ASP A 111 -7.77 8.83 8.68
CA ASP A 111 -9.14 8.53 8.28
C ASP A 111 -9.51 8.13 6.83
N ILE A 112 -10.04 6.89 6.76
CA ILE A 112 -11.18 6.44 5.92
C ILE A 112 -10.87 5.65 4.62
N GLU A 113 -11.04 4.33 4.77
CA GLU A 113 -11.90 3.47 3.95
C GLU A 113 -11.65 3.36 2.43
N GLN A 114 -10.76 2.45 2.04
CA GLN A 114 -11.00 1.50 0.93
C GLN A 114 -9.92 0.41 0.85
N GLY A 115 -9.52 -0.13 2.00
CA GLY A 115 -8.90 -1.46 2.02
C GLY A 115 -9.98 -2.51 1.82
N SER A 116 -9.64 -3.64 1.20
CA SER A 116 -10.45 -4.86 1.38
C SER A 116 -10.72 -5.06 2.89
N GLU A 117 -11.80 -5.74 3.28
CA GLU A 117 -12.03 -6.03 4.71
C GLU A 117 -10.79 -6.65 5.37
N ASP A 118 -10.05 -7.45 4.59
CA ASP A 118 -8.78 -8.05 4.98
C ASP A 118 -7.68 -7.00 5.18
N ASP A 119 -7.50 -6.03 4.26
CA ASP A 119 -6.52 -4.94 4.44
C ASP A 119 -6.84 -4.05 5.64
N ARG A 120 -8.12 -3.73 5.88
CA ARG A 120 -8.55 -2.97 7.07
C ARG A 120 -8.33 -3.77 8.34
N TYR A 121 -8.60 -5.07 8.30
CA TYR A 121 -8.39 -5.96 9.44
C TYR A 121 -6.91 -6.11 9.78
N ILE A 122 -6.07 -6.38 8.76
CA ILE A 122 -4.61 -6.47 8.88
C ILE A 122 -4.05 -5.15 9.42
N TYR A 123 -4.48 -4.01 8.87
CA TYR A 123 -4.06 -2.70 9.33
C TYR A 123 -4.42 -2.48 10.81
N LYS A 124 -5.64 -2.83 11.21
CA LYS A 124 -6.11 -2.65 12.59
C LYS A 124 -5.34 -3.51 13.58
N LEU A 125 -5.12 -4.79 13.25
CA LEU A 125 -4.29 -5.69 14.06
C LEU A 125 -2.86 -5.16 14.24
N HIS A 126 -2.21 -4.71 13.17
CA HIS A 126 -0.85 -4.16 13.26
C HIS A 126 -0.81 -2.82 14.03
N SER A 127 -1.86 -1.99 13.90
CA SER A 127 -2.01 -0.75 14.67
C SER A 127 -2.18 -1.02 16.17
N ASP A 128 -3.03 -1.98 16.54
CA ASP A 128 -3.25 -2.38 17.93
C ASP A 128 -1.93 -2.85 18.56
N VAL A 129 -1.18 -3.69 17.85
CA VAL A 129 0.17 -4.13 18.26
C VAL A 129 1.16 -2.98 18.38
N LYS A 130 1.20 -2.06 17.40
CA LYS A 130 2.09 -0.88 17.41
C LYS A 130 1.85 -0.01 18.64
N ARG A 131 0.57 0.23 18.99
CA ARG A 131 0.14 1.06 20.12
C ARG A 131 0.26 0.38 21.48
N GLY A 132 0.41 -0.95 21.51
CA GLY A 132 0.50 -1.70 22.76
C GLY A 132 -0.84 -2.28 23.26
N ASN A 133 -1.91 -2.18 22.45
CA ASN A 133 -3.25 -2.64 22.77
C ASN A 133 -3.36 -4.17 22.61
N TRP A 134 -2.73 -4.91 23.52
CA TRP A 134 -2.66 -6.36 23.41
C TRP A 134 -4.02 -7.05 23.48
N ASP A 135 -4.96 -6.56 24.29
CA ASP A 135 -6.25 -7.24 24.47
C ASP A 135 -7.10 -7.17 23.19
N ASP A 136 -7.09 -6.02 22.50
CA ASP A 136 -7.71 -5.85 21.19
C ASP A 136 -7.03 -6.73 20.13
N ALA A 137 -5.69 -6.71 20.08
CA ALA A 137 -4.92 -7.54 19.16
C ALA A 137 -5.17 -9.04 19.40
N LYS A 138 -5.24 -9.47 20.67
CA LYS A 138 -5.50 -10.85 21.06
C LYS A 138 -6.92 -11.27 20.73
N SER A 139 -7.91 -10.39 20.93
CA SER A 139 -9.30 -10.64 20.53
C SER A 139 -9.38 -10.91 19.03
N ARG A 140 -8.72 -10.07 18.22
CA ARG A 140 -8.61 -10.25 16.77
C ARG A 140 -7.95 -11.59 16.41
N LEU A 141 -6.77 -11.87 16.95
CA LEU A 141 -6.06 -13.12 16.71
C LEU A 141 -6.87 -14.36 17.12
N SER A 142 -7.73 -14.24 18.13
CA SER A 142 -8.64 -15.31 18.52
C SER A 142 -9.74 -15.55 17.49
N SER A 143 -10.27 -14.49 16.88
CA SER A 143 -11.28 -14.58 15.82
C SER A 143 -10.70 -15.09 14.49
N TYR A 144 -9.47 -14.70 14.15
CA TYR A 144 -8.79 -15.12 12.91
C TYR A 144 -7.33 -15.48 13.18
N PRO A 145 -7.04 -16.73 13.60
CA PRO A 145 -5.69 -17.16 13.98
C PRO A 145 -4.63 -16.99 12.89
N ASP A 146 -4.99 -17.19 11.62
CA ASP A 146 -4.06 -17.07 10.49
C ASP A 146 -3.58 -15.65 10.24
N SER A 147 -4.29 -14.65 10.77
CA SER A 147 -3.90 -13.24 10.65
C SER A 147 -2.56 -12.92 11.33
N ILE A 148 -2.05 -13.80 12.20
CA ILE A 148 -0.70 -13.69 12.77
C ILE A 148 0.40 -13.71 11.68
N PHE A 149 0.14 -14.37 10.55
CA PHE A 149 1.04 -14.44 9.39
C PHE A 149 0.75 -13.38 8.34
N SER A 150 -0.25 -12.53 8.55
CA SER A 150 -0.53 -11.42 7.64
C SER A 150 0.61 -10.41 7.65
N THR A 151 0.77 -9.71 6.53
CA THR A 151 1.84 -8.71 6.36
C THR A 151 1.26 -7.38 5.95
N THR A 152 1.85 -6.31 6.47
CA THR A 152 1.52 -4.95 6.04
C THR A 152 1.79 -4.78 4.55
N PRO A 153 0.84 -4.25 3.77
CA PRO A 153 0.99 -4.09 2.32
C PRO A 153 2.22 -3.26 1.93
N SER A 154 2.59 -2.27 2.75
CA SER A 154 3.69 -1.35 2.46
C SER A 154 5.07 -1.99 2.70
N ALA A 155 5.30 -2.57 3.87
CA ALA A 155 6.61 -3.04 4.31
C ALA A 155 6.77 -4.56 4.29
N GLY A 156 5.71 -5.33 4.06
CA GLY A 156 5.72 -6.79 4.23
C GLY A 156 5.95 -7.23 5.67
N ARG A 157 5.75 -6.33 6.64
CA ARG A 157 5.99 -6.60 8.06
C ARG A 157 4.80 -7.33 8.66
N THR A 158 5.08 -8.42 9.36
CA THR A 158 4.13 -9.10 10.24
C THR A 158 3.92 -8.35 11.56
N VAL A 159 2.94 -8.79 12.35
CA VAL A 159 2.70 -8.28 13.71
C VAL A 159 3.92 -8.40 14.61
N LEU A 160 4.75 -9.43 14.42
CA LEU A 160 5.98 -9.60 15.20
C LEU A 160 7.03 -8.54 14.84
N HIS A 161 7.20 -8.23 13.55
CA HIS A 161 8.09 -7.16 13.11
C HIS A 161 7.66 -5.79 13.68
N VAL A 162 6.35 -5.52 13.67
CA VAL A 162 5.80 -4.26 14.21
C VAL A 162 5.98 -4.18 15.71
N ALA A 163 5.75 -5.27 16.44
CA ALA A 163 5.95 -5.33 17.89
C ALA A 163 7.43 -5.07 18.26
N VAL A 164 8.37 -5.63 17.50
CA VAL A 164 9.81 -5.38 17.67
C VAL A 164 10.17 -3.94 17.36
N ALA A 165 9.75 -3.43 16.20
CA ALA A 165 10.04 -2.08 15.77
C ALA A 165 9.48 -1.00 16.71
N SER A 166 8.40 -1.33 17.43
CA SER A 166 7.72 -0.41 18.36
C SER A 166 8.14 -0.62 19.82
N GLY A 167 9.10 -1.51 20.10
CA GLY A 167 9.58 -1.75 21.47
C GLY A 167 8.56 -2.45 22.38
N GLN A 168 7.55 -3.12 21.82
CA GLN A 168 6.42 -3.70 22.58
C GLN A 168 6.79 -5.05 23.18
N ALA A 169 7.67 -5.05 24.19
CA ALA A 169 8.28 -6.26 24.74
C ALA A 169 7.25 -7.29 25.22
N ARG A 170 6.19 -6.85 25.92
CA ARG A 170 5.12 -7.73 26.42
C ARG A 170 4.44 -8.47 25.26
N ILE A 171 4.09 -7.74 24.20
CA ILE A 171 3.43 -8.29 23.03
C ILE A 171 4.36 -9.24 22.26
N VAL A 172 5.65 -8.90 22.12
CA VAL A 172 6.62 -9.82 21.51
C VAL A 172 6.67 -11.15 22.26
N LYS A 173 6.68 -11.15 23.59
CA LYS A 173 6.68 -12.40 24.37
C LYS A 173 5.45 -13.25 24.09
N GLU A 174 4.27 -12.64 23.98
CA GLU A 174 3.03 -13.37 23.70
C GLU A 174 2.94 -13.83 22.23
N LEU A 175 3.29 -12.98 21.27
CA LEU A 175 3.35 -13.34 19.85
C LEU A 175 4.37 -14.44 19.57
N VAL A 176 5.53 -14.41 20.24
CA VAL A 176 6.53 -15.47 20.15
C VAL A 176 5.96 -16.77 20.72
N LYS A 177 5.23 -16.77 21.85
CA LYS A 177 4.56 -17.97 22.38
C LYS A 177 3.47 -18.52 21.44
N MET A 178 2.65 -17.65 20.85
CA MET A 178 1.57 -18.04 19.95
C MET A 178 2.06 -18.46 18.56
N GLY A 179 3.11 -17.81 18.06
CA GLY A 179 3.70 -18.08 16.76
C GLY A 179 4.49 -19.39 16.74
N ASN A 180 4.42 -20.08 15.62
CA ASN A 180 5.27 -21.24 15.32
C ASN A 180 6.57 -20.79 14.62
N ARG A 181 7.46 -21.74 14.29
CA ARG A 181 8.74 -21.46 13.60
C ARG A 181 8.57 -20.68 12.29
N ARG A 182 7.42 -20.81 11.62
CA ARG A 182 7.12 -20.05 10.39
C ARG A 182 7.11 -18.55 10.66
N LEU A 183 6.44 -18.08 11.72
CA LEU A 183 6.37 -16.65 12.04
C LEU A 183 7.75 -16.04 12.29
N LEU A 184 8.65 -16.77 12.96
CA LEU A 184 10.01 -16.34 13.27
C LEU A 184 10.90 -16.22 12.03
N ARG A 185 10.62 -17.03 10.99
CA ARG A 185 11.38 -17.07 9.74
C ARG A 185 10.86 -16.14 8.66
N MET A 186 9.68 -15.55 8.83
CA MET A 186 9.14 -14.60 7.87
C MET A 186 10.05 -13.37 7.78
N GLN A 187 10.27 -12.90 6.56
CA GLN A 187 11.04 -11.71 6.25
C GLN A 187 10.12 -10.59 5.78
N ASP A 188 10.47 -9.35 6.14
CA ASP A 188 9.85 -8.17 5.54
C ASP A 188 10.37 -7.94 4.11
N LYS A 189 9.86 -6.90 3.42
CA LYS A 189 10.29 -6.59 2.04
C LYS A 189 11.77 -6.21 1.91
N GLN A 190 12.44 -5.93 3.02
CA GLN A 190 13.87 -5.61 3.07
C GLN A 190 14.72 -6.85 3.40
N GLY A 191 14.09 -8.03 3.51
CA GLY A 191 14.75 -9.29 3.82
C GLY A 191 15.04 -9.51 5.30
N TYR A 192 14.57 -8.62 6.18
CA TYR A 192 14.82 -8.76 7.62
C TYR A 192 13.77 -9.64 8.28
N THR A 193 14.22 -10.59 9.10
CA THR A 193 13.36 -11.23 10.10
C THR A 193 13.14 -10.30 11.28
N ALA A 194 12.17 -10.62 12.14
CA ALA A 194 11.92 -9.86 13.35
C ALA A 194 13.16 -9.79 14.26
N LEU A 195 13.95 -10.86 14.31
CA LEU A 195 15.22 -10.90 15.05
C LEU A 195 16.28 -9.99 14.41
N ALA A 196 16.43 -10.05 13.09
CA ALA A 196 17.37 -9.19 12.36
C ALA A 196 17.00 -7.70 12.49
N LEU A 197 15.70 -7.39 12.51
CA LEU A 197 15.17 -6.06 12.81
C LEU A 197 15.48 -5.62 14.24
N ALA A 198 15.37 -6.52 15.23
CA ALA A 198 15.74 -6.21 16.62
C ALA A 198 17.21 -5.82 16.74
N ALA A 199 18.10 -6.56 16.06
CA ALA A 199 19.54 -6.28 16.03
C ALA A 199 19.85 -4.93 15.33
N LYS A 200 19.18 -4.65 14.22
CA LYS A 200 19.35 -3.40 13.45
C LYS A 200 18.94 -2.15 14.23
N LEU A 201 17.94 -2.25 15.11
CA LEU A 201 17.40 -1.11 15.84
C LEU A 201 18.22 -0.71 17.08
N THR A 202 19.37 -1.36 17.31
CA THR A 202 20.47 -1.05 18.25
C THR A 202 20.16 -0.84 19.74
N ASP A 203 18.93 -0.47 20.15
CA ASP A 203 18.53 -0.20 21.55
C ASP A 203 17.68 -1.32 22.19
N ASN A 204 17.53 -2.46 21.53
CA ASN A 204 16.54 -3.47 21.88
C ASN A 204 17.12 -4.86 22.21
N ILE A 205 18.23 -4.91 22.97
CA ILE A 205 18.87 -6.18 23.42
C ILE A 205 17.85 -7.08 24.13
N ASN A 206 17.03 -6.51 25.01
CA ASN A 206 15.96 -7.22 25.72
C ASN A 206 14.90 -7.83 24.79
N MET A 207 14.71 -7.28 23.58
CA MET A 207 13.77 -7.80 22.59
C MET A 207 14.36 -8.98 21.84
N ALA A 208 15.64 -8.90 21.45
CA ALA A 208 16.36 -10.00 20.81
C ALA A 208 16.40 -11.22 21.73
N GLU A 209 16.70 -11.04 23.02
CA GLU A 209 16.67 -12.13 24.01
C GLU A 209 15.30 -12.80 24.13
N ARG A 210 14.21 -12.02 24.08
CA ARG A 210 12.84 -12.55 24.17
C ARG A 210 12.45 -13.38 22.96
N ILE A 211 13.01 -13.09 21.79
CA ILE A 211 12.80 -13.87 20.57
C ILE A 211 13.62 -15.16 20.62
N ILE A 212 14.86 -15.10 21.09
CA ILE A 212 15.79 -16.24 21.17
C ILE A 212 15.35 -17.29 22.20
N LYS A 213 14.71 -16.88 23.31
CA LYS A 213 14.24 -17.80 24.38
C LYS A 213 13.20 -18.86 23.93
N LYS A 214 12.80 -18.89 22.66
CA LYS A 214 11.89 -19.91 22.09
C LYS A 214 12.47 -20.66 20.88
N GLU A 215 13.72 -20.41 20.47
CA GLU A 215 14.37 -21.20 19.40
C GLU A 215 14.74 -22.62 19.85
#